data_AF-A0A7W5ENY1-F1
#
_entry.id   AF-A0A7W5ENY1-F1
#
_cell.length_a   1.000
_cell.length_b   1.000
_cell.length_c   1.000
_cell.angle_alpha   90.00
_cell.angle_beta   90.00
_cell.angle_gamma   90.00
#
_symmetry.space_group_name_H-M   'P 1'
#
loop_
_entity.id
_entity.type
_entity.pdbx_description
1 polymer ?
#
loop_
_entity_poly.entity_id
_entity_poly.type
_entity_poly.pdbx_seq_one_letter_code
_entity_poly.pdbx_strand_id
1 'polypeptide(L)'
;MATTPIREQVEARFHAQWPSMRPDLRERVVAFLLGVFDRYLQEHLDDPHFINELLSPKPGVFRQRLSELQMAEWLWRNGFSLTSPAKGHGPDFLLQKSQHRAWLELYTPEPQGIDLLDLTPPVASEFRVR
;
A
#
# COMPACT_ATOMS: atom_id res chain seq x y z
N MET A 1 -13.01 24.47 15.76
CA MET A 1 -11.80 23.64 15.97
C MET A 1 -11.19 23.45 14.59
N ALA A 2 -9.93 23.85 14.38
CA ALA A 2 -9.30 23.67 13.07
C ALA A 2 -9.04 22.18 12.84
N THR A 3 -9.51 21.64 11.71
CA THR A 3 -9.24 20.27 11.32
C THR A 3 -7.77 20.14 10.99
N THR A 4 -7.06 19.22 11.66
CA THR A 4 -5.67 18.89 11.34
C THR A 4 -5.54 18.46 9.87
N PRO A 5 -4.59 18.99 9.09
CA PRO A 5 -4.35 18.58 7.71
C PRO A 5 -4.22 17.06 7.57
N ILE A 6 -4.76 16.47 6.50
CA ILE A 6 -4.77 15.01 6.26
C ILE A 6 -3.36 14.43 6.33
N ARG A 7 -2.38 15.13 5.74
CA ARG A 7 -0.97 14.71 5.75
C ARG A 7 -0.40 14.57 7.16
N GLU A 8 -0.71 15.50 8.07
CA GLU A 8 -0.27 15.44 9.47
C GLU A 8 -0.92 14.26 10.22
N GLN A 9 -2.18 13.93 9.90
CA GLN A 9 -2.85 12.76 10.46
C GLN A 9 -2.19 11.45 10.00
N VAL A 10 -1.82 11.36 8.71
CA VAL A 10 -1.12 10.20 8.14
C VAL A 10 0.28 10.06 8.74
N GLU A 11 1.01 11.16 8.88
CA GLU A 11 2.32 11.20 9.55
C GLU A 11 2.23 10.65 10.98
N ALA A 12 1.29 11.16 11.78
CA ALA A 12 1.06 10.66 13.13
C ALA A 12 0.72 9.16 13.14
N ARG A 13 -0.09 8.69 12.19
CA ARG A 13 -0.44 7.27 12.05
C ARG A 13 0.79 6.40 11.74
N PHE A 14 1.69 6.86 10.87
CA PHE A 14 2.93 6.15 10.55
C PHE A 14 3.90 6.11 11.73
N HIS A 15 4.05 7.21 12.48
CA HIS A 15 4.86 7.19 13.71
C HIS A 15 4.31 6.19 14.74
N ALA A 16 2.99 6.16 14.91
CA ALA A 16 2.32 5.25 15.85
C ALA A 16 2.44 3.77 15.46
N GLN A 17 2.70 3.46 14.19
CA GLN A 17 2.78 2.08 13.70
C GLN A 17 4.02 1.33 14.20
N TRP A 18 5.14 2.04 14.42
CA TRP A 18 6.40 1.41 14.83
C TRP A 18 6.98 2.08 16.09
N PRO A 19 6.31 1.95 17.26
CA PRO A 19 6.70 2.64 18.48
C PRO A 19 8.08 2.19 19.00
N SER A 20 8.44 0.93 18.77
CA SER A 20 9.69 0.32 19.25
C SER A 20 10.86 0.40 18.27
N MET A 21 10.65 0.98 17.08
CA MET A 21 11.73 1.17 16.09
C MET A 21 12.69 2.25 16.59
N ARG A 22 14.00 2.10 16.31
CA ARG A 22 15.00 3.14 16.64
C ARG A 22 14.56 4.49 16.05
N PRO A 23 14.63 5.59 16.80
CA PRO A 23 14.09 6.88 16.35
C PRO A 23 14.63 7.33 14.98
N ASP A 24 15.93 7.25 14.76
CA ASP A 24 16.59 7.62 13.49
C ASP A 24 16.04 6.84 12.29
N LEU A 25 15.80 5.54 12.47
CA LEU A 25 15.27 4.69 11.42
C LEU A 25 13.79 4.97 11.20
N ARG A 26 13.03 5.20 12.27
CA ARG A 26 11.60 5.54 12.18
C ARG A 26 11.39 6.83 11.39
N GLU A 27 12.15 7.89 11.67
CA GLU A 27 12.06 9.14 10.91
C GLU A 27 12.33 8.92 9.42
N ARG A 28 13.35 8.11 9.07
CA ARG A 28 13.66 7.79 7.67
C ARG A 28 12.53 7.01 6.98
N VAL A 29 11.95 6.04 7.68
CA VAL A 29 10.83 5.23 7.15
C VAL A 29 9.59 6.09 6.98
N VAL A 30 9.24 6.92 7.97
CA VAL A 30 8.08 7.82 7.90
C VAL A 30 8.26 8.84 6.79
N ALA A 31 9.42 9.50 6.70
CA ALA A 31 9.70 10.46 5.63
C ALA A 31 9.60 9.82 4.23
N PHE A 32 10.11 8.60 4.08
CA PHE A 32 9.97 7.82 2.85
C PHE A 32 8.49 7.55 2.52
N LEU A 33 7.73 6.99 3.46
CA LEU A 33 6.32 6.64 3.24
C LEU A 33 5.46 7.89 2.98
N LEU A 34 5.76 9.01 3.62
CA LEU A 34 5.09 10.28 3.34
C LEU A 34 5.40 10.78 1.93
N GLY A 35 6.64 10.64 1.45
CA GLY A 35 6.98 10.96 0.06
C GLY A 35 6.22 10.09 -0.94
N VAL A 36 6.05 8.80 -0.65
CA VAL A 36 5.23 7.88 -1.45
C VAL A 36 3.76 8.29 -1.42
N PHE A 37 3.22 8.57 -0.24
CA PHE A 37 1.85 9.05 -0.04
C PHE A 37 1.59 10.36 -0.81
N ASP A 38 2.48 11.34 -0.70
CA ASP A 38 2.36 12.62 -1.39
C ASP A 38 2.29 12.42 -2.92
N ARG A 39 3.13 11.54 -3.47
CA ARG A 39 3.07 11.18 -4.90
C ARG A 39 1.80 10.42 -5.26
N TYR A 40 1.33 9.51 -4.39
CA TYR A 40 0.12 8.73 -4.60
C TYR A 40 -1.11 9.62 -4.81
N LEU A 41 -1.23 10.67 -3.99
CA LEU A 41 -2.29 11.67 -4.14
C LEU A 41 -2.11 12.54 -5.39
N GLN A 42 -0.87 12.90 -5.74
CA GLN A 42 -0.58 13.67 -6.96
C GLN A 42 -0.93 12.91 -8.23
N GLU A 43 -0.79 11.58 -8.23
CA GLU A 43 -1.18 10.69 -9.33
C GLU A 43 -2.66 10.27 -9.26
N HIS A 44 -3.44 10.77 -8.29
CA HIS A 44 -4.86 10.46 -8.10
C HIS A 44 -5.15 8.96 -8.02
N LEU A 45 -4.27 8.23 -7.32
CA LEU A 45 -4.43 6.79 -7.08
C LEU A 45 -5.30 6.50 -5.84
N ASP A 46 -5.65 7.54 -5.08
CA ASP A 46 -6.52 7.44 -3.91
C ASP A 46 -8.00 7.35 -4.33
N ASP A 47 -8.63 6.23 -3.96
CA ASP A 47 -10.08 6.14 -4.00
C ASP A 47 -10.73 6.91 -2.81
N PRO A 48 -12.05 7.15 -2.83
CA PRO A 48 -12.74 7.91 -1.76
C PRO A 48 -12.61 7.31 -0.35
N HIS A 49 -12.24 6.04 -0.22
CA HIS A 49 -12.07 5.33 1.04
C HIS A 49 -10.61 5.26 1.48
N PHE A 50 -9.65 5.42 0.56
CA PHE A 50 -8.22 5.25 0.79
C PHE A 50 -7.72 5.96 2.06
N ILE A 51 -7.98 7.26 2.21
CA ILE A 51 -7.54 8.04 3.38
C ILE A 51 -8.16 7.52 4.68
N ASN A 52 -9.47 7.25 4.66
CA ASN A 52 -10.17 6.75 5.84
C ASN A 52 -9.66 5.36 6.27
N GLU A 53 -9.31 4.52 5.29
CA GLU A 53 -8.78 3.19 5.51
C GLU A 53 -7.31 3.20 5.94
N LEU A 54 -6.50 4.12 5.39
CA LEU A 54 -5.12 4.35 5.83
C LEU A 54 -5.05 4.93 7.25
N LEU A 55 -6.08 5.67 7.69
CA LEU A 55 -6.19 6.15 9.07
C LEU A 55 -6.92 5.17 9.99
N SER A 56 -7.34 4.01 9.47
CA SER A 56 -8.13 3.05 10.22
C SER A 56 -7.37 2.49 11.43
N PRO A 57 -8.04 2.36 12.60
CA PRO A 57 -7.48 1.65 13.75
C PRO A 57 -7.46 0.14 13.54
N LYS A 58 -8.17 -0.41 12.53
CA LYS A 58 -8.17 -1.84 12.22
C LYS A 58 -6.86 -2.21 11.50
N PRO A 59 -6.01 -3.08 12.07
CA PRO A 59 -4.68 -3.35 11.51
C PRO A 59 -4.71 -3.88 10.07
N GLY A 60 -5.68 -4.74 9.71
CA GLY A 60 -5.79 -5.28 8.35
C GLY A 60 -6.11 -4.22 7.31
N VAL A 61 -7.10 -3.39 7.60
CA VAL A 61 -7.51 -2.28 6.71
C VAL A 61 -6.35 -1.30 6.51
N PHE A 62 -5.66 -0.94 7.60
CA PHE A 62 -4.45 -0.13 7.51
C PHE A 62 -3.34 -0.81 6.69
N ARG A 63 -3.07 -2.08 6.94
CA ARG A 63 -2.00 -2.84 6.25
C ARG A 63 -2.28 -2.99 4.76
N GLN A 64 -3.54 -3.17 4.37
CA GLN A 64 -3.94 -3.19 2.97
C GLN A 64 -3.52 -1.88 2.27
N ARG A 65 -3.93 -0.72 2.79
CA ARG A 65 -3.58 0.58 2.20
C ARG A 65 -2.11 0.94 2.28
N LEU A 66 -1.43 0.54 3.36
CA LEU A 66 0.03 0.67 3.44
C LEU A 66 0.72 -0.17 2.36
N SER A 67 0.21 -1.36 2.07
CA SER A 67 0.79 -2.27 1.07
C SER A 67 0.56 -1.74 -0.35
N GLU A 68 -0.57 -1.08 -0.62
CA GLU A 68 -0.81 -0.36 -1.88
C GLU A 68 0.23 0.74 -2.11
N LEU A 69 0.53 1.55 -1.08
CA LEU A 69 1.60 2.56 -1.17
C LEU A 69 2.96 1.93 -1.50
N GLN A 70 3.31 0.86 -0.80
CA GLN A 70 4.58 0.15 -1.02
C GLN A 70 4.66 -0.48 -2.41
N MET A 71 3.56 -1.06 -2.90
CA MET A 71 3.47 -1.62 -4.24
C MET A 71 3.61 -0.53 -5.31
N ALA A 72 2.93 0.62 -5.12
CA ALA A 72 3.05 1.74 -6.04
C ALA A 72 4.49 2.26 -6.11
N GLU A 73 5.17 2.41 -4.98
CA GLU A 73 6.59 2.80 -4.94
C GLU A 73 7.47 1.84 -5.73
N TRP A 74 7.28 0.54 -5.52
CA TRP A 74 8.04 -0.48 -6.21
C TRP A 74 7.78 -0.45 -7.72
N LEU A 75 6.53 -0.31 -8.14
CA LEU A 75 6.14 -0.22 -9.55
C LEU A 75 6.75 1.03 -10.21
N TRP A 76 6.65 2.20 -9.57
CA TRP A 76 7.25 3.41 -10.10
C TRP A 76 8.77 3.30 -10.26
N ARG A 77 9.47 2.72 -9.29
CA ARG A 77 10.92 2.49 -9.38
C ARG A 77 11.32 1.54 -10.49
N ASN A 78 10.41 0.64 -10.88
CA ASN A 78 10.60 -0.28 -11.98
C ASN A 78 10.09 0.29 -13.33
N GLY A 79 9.76 1.58 -13.38
CA GLY A 79 9.43 2.30 -14.61
C GLY A 79 8.01 2.03 -15.11
N PHE A 80 7.10 1.63 -14.23
CA PHE A 80 5.68 1.55 -14.55
C PHE A 80 5.01 2.91 -14.31
N SER A 81 4.06 3.25 -15.18
CA SER A 81 3.07 4.29 -14.93
C SER A 81 1.82 3.66 -14.36
N LEU A 82 1.16 4.34 -13.42
CA LEU A 82 -0.01 3.84 -12.71
C LEU A 82 -1.20 4.75 -12.95
N THR A 83 -2.39 4.15 -12.96
CA THR A 83 -3.67 4.86 -12.87
C THR A 83 -4.63 3.99 -12.07
N SER A 84 -5.50 4.58 -11.27
CA SER A 84 -6.57 3.85 -10.58
C SER A 84 -7.95 4.19 -11.18
N PRO A 85 -8.95 3.31 -11.06
CA PRO A 85 -10.30 3.60 -11.54
C PRO A 85 -10.90 4.80 -10.81
N ALA A 86 -11.36 5.81 -11.56
CA ALA A 86 -11.86 7.08 -11.00
C ALA A 86 -13.07 6.97 -10.04
N LYS A 87 -13.68 5.79 -9.90
CA LYS A 87 -14.85 5.56 -9.04
C LYS A 87 -14.60 4.58 -7.89
N GLY A 88 -13.34 4.16 -7.66
CA GLY A 88 -13.02 3.15 -6.65
C GLY A 88 -13.69 1.79 -6.91
N HIS A 89 -14.13 1.54 -8.14
CA HIS A 89 -14.69 0.26 -8.55
C HIS A 89 -13.73 -0.41 -9.52
N GLY A 90 -13.27 -1.61 -9.17
CA GLY A 90 -12.34 -2.40 -9.96
C GLY A 90 -10.95 -2.49 -9.31
N PRO A 91 -9.95 -2.95 -10.08
CA PRO A 91 -8.66 -3.27 -9.51
C PRO A 91 -7.90 -2.04 -9.00
N ASP A 92 -7.09 -2.19 -7.96
CA ASP A 92 -6.30 -1.10 -7.36
C ASP A 92 -5.51 -0.29 -8.39
N PHE A 93 -4.81 -0.96 -9.32
CA PHE A 93 -3.96 -0.31 -10.31
C PHE A 93 -4.16 -0.86 -11.72
N LEU A 94 -4.20 0.03 -12.71
CA LEU A 94 -3.77 -0.27 -14.07
C LEU A 94 -2.30 0.14 -14.20
N LEU A 95 -1.41 -0.84 -14.35
CA LEU A 95 0.00 -0.59 -14.63
C LEU A 95 0.28 -0.61 -16.13
N GLN A 96 1.10 0.33 -16.59
CA GLN A 96 1.60 0.37 -17.96
C GLN A 96 3.13 0.46 -17.98
N LYS A 97 3.74 -0.37 -18.84
CA LYS A 97 5.16 -0.25 -19.20
C LYS A 97 5.34 -0.58 -20.68
N SER A 98 5.82 0.41 -21.43
CA SER A 98 5.90 0.34 -22.89
C SER A 98 4.52 0.03 -23.49
N GLN A 99 4.38 -1.07 -24.23
CA GLN A 99 3.12 -1.51 -24.86
C GLN A 99 2.31 -2.46 -23.98
N HIS A 100 2.83 -2.88 -22.82
CA HIS A 100 2.18 -3.84 -21.95
C HIS A 100 1.33 -3.12 -20.89
N ARG A 101 0.14 -3.65 -20.66
CA ARG A 101 -0.80 -3.19 -19.62
C ARG A 101 -1.32 -4.39 -18.85
N ALA A 102 -1.46 -4.22 -17.54
CA ALA A 102 -2.09 -5.20 -16.67
C ALA A 102 -2.90 -4.49 -15.59
N TRP A 103 -4.03 -5.08 -15.23
CA TRP A 103 -4.73 -4.72 -14.01
C TRP A 103 -4.14 -5.51 -12.86
N LEU A 104 -3.90 -4.84 -11.74
CA LEU A 104 -3.42 -5.43 -10.50
C LEU A 104 -4.43 -5.12 -9.39
N GLU A 105 -4.86 -6.18 -8.74
CA GLU A 105 -5.59 -6.15 -7.49
C GLU A 105 -4.65 -6.63 -6.39
N LEU A 106 -4.48 -5.84 -5.34
CA LEU A 106 -3.67 -6.19 -4.19
C LEU A 106 -4.57 -6.77 -3.10
N TYR A 107 -4.18 -7.92 -2.58
CA TYR A 107 -4.85 -8.53 -1.44
C TYR A 107 -3.84 -8.77 -0.32
N THR A 108 -4.09 -8.17 0.84
CA THR A 108 -3.30 -8.33 2.06
C THR A 108 -4.08 -9.19 3.04
N PRO A 109 -3.98 -10.52 2.96
CA PRO A 109 -4.71 -11.40 3.85
C PRO A 109 -4.30 -11.14 5.31
N GLU A 110 -5.28 -11.15 6.21
CA GLU A 110 -4.97 -11.41 7.61
C GLU A 110 -4.38 -12.83 7.71
N PRO A 111 -3.37 -13.06 8.58
CA PRO A 111 -2.74 -14.38 8.72
C PRO A 111 -3.65 -15.46 9.35
N GLN A 112 -4.97 -15.28 9.30
CA GLN A 112 -5.95 -16.22 9.80
C GLN A 112 -6.14 -17.36 8.80
N GLY A 113 -5.66 -18.56 9.17
CA GLY A 113 -5.80 -19.76 8.35
C GLY A 113 -4.71 -19.95 7.29
N ILE A 114 -3.65 -19.13 7.28
CA ILE A 114 -2.43 -19.44 6.53
C ILE A 114 -1.64 -20.46 7.35
N ASP A 115 -1.58 -21.70 6.89
CA ASP A 115 -0.65 -22.67 7.46
C ASP A 115 0.77 -22.13 7.22
N LEU A 116 1.65 -22.16 8.22
CA LEU A 116 3.04 -21.74 8.04
C LEU A 116 3.75 -22.58 6.97
N LEU A 117 3.24 -23.79 6.68
CA LEU A 117 3.66 -24.64 5.56
C LEU A 117 3.27 -24.07 4.18
N ASP A 118 2.33 -23.13 4.10
CA ASP A 118 1.96 -22.42 2.86
C ASP A 118 2.91 -21.27 2.52
N LEU A 119 3.80 -20.90 3.45
CA LEU A 119 4.89 -19.97 3.21
C LEU A 119 6.14 -20.66 2.65
N THR A 120 6.07 -21.97 2.40
CA THR A 120 7.13 -22.68 1.68
C THR A 120 7.21 -22.11 0.26
N PRO A 121 8.38 -21.64 -0.21
CA PRO A 121 8.52 -21.13 -1.56
C PRO A 121 8.01 -22.15 -2.58
N PRO A 122 7.30 -21.72 -3.63
CA PRO A 122 6.89 -22.65 -4.68
C PRO A 122 8.12 -23.35 -5.23
N VAL A 123 8.08 -24.68 -5.25
CA VAL A 123 9.11 -25.46 -5.93
C VAL A 123 8.92 -25.25 -7.42
N ALA A 124 10.00 -24.97 -8.16
CA ALA A 124 9.93 -24.84 -9.60
C ALA A 124 9.20 -26.06 -10.18
N SER A 125 8.21 -25.83 -11.06
CA SER A 125 7.27 -26.79 -11.66
C SER A 125 6.00 -27.18 -10.88
N GLU A 126 5.77 -26.64 -9.68
CA GLU A 126 4.51 -26.86 -8.97
C GLU A 126 3.52 -25.70 -9.21
N PHE A 127 2.34 -26.01 -9.76
CA PHE A 127 1.23 -25.05 -9.89
C PHE A 127 0.15 -25.44 -8.89
N ARG A 128 -0.03 -24.62 -7.84
CA ARG A 128 -1.11 -24.80 -6.87
C ARG A 128 -2.19 -23.76 -7.16
N VAL A 129 -3.35 -24.21 -7.63
CA VAL A 129 -4.58 -23.41 -7.60
C VAL A 129 -5.31 -23.76 -6.30
N ARG A 130 -5.59 -22.75 -5.49
CA ARG A 130 -6.50 -22.85 -4.36
C ARG A 130 -7.67 -21.91 -4.61
#